data_AF-C3Y9K1-F1
#
_entry.id   AF-C3Y9K1-F1
#
_cell.length_a   1.000
_cell.length_b   1.000
_cell.length_c   1.000
_cell.angle_alpha   90.00
_cell.angle_beta   90.00
_cell.angle_gamma   90.00
#
_symmetry.space_group_name_H-M   'P 1'
#
loop_
_entity.id
_entity.type
_entity.pdbx_description
1 polymer ?
#
loop_
_entity_poly.entity_id
_entity_poly.type
_entity_poly.pdbx_seq_one_letter_code
_entity_poly.pdbx_strand_id
1 'polypeptide(L)'
;VPCPPHSHYSQCATPCPRTCADSGPRPCTRNCVESCVCDNGYVLSGAHCVPLSSCGCSKDGSLYEVCQILDTIDDCNIKQLGHVRQRGSCRDGVADSNRCRACADQFRPGHRVGTGQCKAYGDPHYITFDNRRHDFQGTCKYVLVRHADFTVEARNVHRSGKSQRVAFCDHVEVNVHNYEIQLRSGSGKEVNGYRRSLPVCLSRKVAISIIGKYVQIQTDQCLSVLYDGRHSVMVRLPTSYKGKVSGMCGNYNGRPNDDNLMPGGQVASTSLLYGNSWIAPDDDTPQDNFCATDITGGDWQLYQGPDKCGLLRLQNGPFRTCISVLNPATYFESCVFDMAAYRGDEDMLCENLEAYSDDCRAAGGNPGGWRTANRCPLPCPPHSQYNFCGSACPLTCAEPNPRPCNRMCVESCVCDQGYVLSGSTCIPRSSCGCSSNGNYYQV
;
A
#
# COMPACT_ATOMS: atom_id res chain seq x y z
N VAL A 1 25.43 -9.10 53.66
CA VAL A 1 25.40 -8.15 52.52
C VAL A 1 23.99 -8.10 51.98
N PRO A 2 23.33 -6.92 51.88
CA PRO A 2 22.01 -6.84 51.27
C PRO A 2 22.12 -7.08 49.76
N CYS A 3 21.38 -8.06 49.25
CA CYS A 3 21.34 -8.38 47.84
C CYS A 3 20.29 -7.55 47.09
N PRO A 4 20.50 -7.24 45.80
CA PRO A 4 19.51 -6.53 45.00
C PRO A 4 18.22 -7.36 44.84
N PRO A 5 17.09 -6.74 44.47
CA PRO A 5 15.83 -7.44 44.23
C PRO A 5 16.00 -8.64 43.27
N HIS A 6 15.27 -9.71 43.53
CA HIS A 6 15.32 -10.97 42.75
C HIS A 6 16.67 -11.68 42.78
N SER A 7 17.37 -11.57 43.91
CA SER A 7 18.59 -12.32 44.19
C SER A 7 18.71 -12.69 45.66
N HIS A 8 19.45 -13.76 45.94
CA HIS A 8 19.76 -14.21 47.28
C HIS A 8 21.27 -14.27 47.50
N TYR A 9 21.68 -14.10 48.75
CA TYR A 9 23.09 -14.19 49.13
C TYR A 9 23.55 -15.66 49.17
N SER A 10 24.75 -15.93 48.65
CA SER A 10 25.40 -17.24 48.71
C SER A 10 26.88 -17.10 49.08
N GLN A 11 27.36 -17.95 50.00
CA GLN A 11 28.76 -18.02 50.40
C GLN A 11 29.67 -18.70 49.36
N CYS A 12 29.07 -19.40 48.38
CA CYS A 12 29.79 -20.14 47.35
C CYS A 12 29.00 -20.08 46.04
N ALA A 13 28.96 -18.90 45.43
CA ALA A 13 28.37 -18.65 44.12
C ALA A 13 29.37 -18.90 42.99
N THR A 14 28.87 -19.25 41.80
CA THR A 14 29.72 -19.28 40.60
C THR A 14 30.25 -17.88 40.29
N PRO A 15 31.57 -17.69 40.04
CA PRO A 15 32.11 -16.42 39.58
C PRO A 15 31.74 -16.13 38.11
N CYS A 16 31.04 -17.05 37.45
CA CYS A 16 30.52 -16.91 36.09
C CYS A 16 28.97 -17.03 36.11
N PRO A 17 28.24 -16.03 36.64
CA PRO A 17 26.78 -16.08 36.68
C PRO A 17 26.16 -16.00 35.28
N ARG A 18 24.93 -16.49 35.13
CA ARG A 18 24.16 -16.32 33.89
C ARG A 18 23.83 -14.84 33.71
N THR A 19 24.07 -14.31 32.51
CA THR A 19 23.80 -12.91 32.19
C THR A 19 22.86 -12.80 30.98
N CYS A 20 22.35 -11.61 30.71
CA CYS A 20 21.59 -11.37 29.48
C CYS A 20 22.41 -11.62 28.19
N ALA A 21 23.74 -11.45 28.25
CA ALA A 21 24.64 -11.68 27.11
C ALA A 21 25.16 -13.14 27.00
N ASP A 22 25.11 -13.91 28.10
CA ASP A 22 25.54 -15.31 28.12
C ASP A 22 24.57 -16.17 28.93
N SER A 23 23.79 -16.96 28.19
CA SER A 23 22.73 -17.80 28.75
C SER A 23 23.23 -18.99 29.56
N GLY A 24 24.54 -19.29 29.56
CA GLY A 24 25.22 -20.24 30.47
C GLY A 24 24.72 -21.70 30.49
N PRO A 25 25.48 -22.61 31.15
CA PRO A 25 26.80 -22.40 31.73
C PRO A 25 27.91 -22.83 30.75
N ARG A 26 28.94 -22.00 30.62
CA ARG A 26 30.26 -22.50 30.22
C ARG A 26 30.89 -23.22 31.42
N PRO A 27 31.76 -24.22 31.22
CA PRO A 27 32.57 -24.75 32.31
C PRO A 27 33.43 -23.61 32.88
N CYS A 28 33.05 -23.13 34.06
CA CYS A 28 33.77 -22.14 34.82
C CYS A 28 34.68 -22.91 35.79
N THR A 29 35.98 -22.95 35.52
CA THR A 29 36.99 -23.67 36.31
C THR A 29 37.52 -22.87 37.51
N ARG A 30 36.84 -21.77 37.86
CA ARG A 30 37.24 -20.89 38.95
C ARG A 30 36.55 -21.28 40.25
N ASN A 31 37.25 -21.12 41.36
CA ASN A 31 36.72 -21.32 42.71
C ASN A 31 35.49 -20.42 42.95
N CYS A 32 34.52 -20.93 43.70
CA CYS A 32 33.33 -20.16 44.05
C CYS A 32 33.67 -18.94 44.90
N VAL A 33 32.81 -17.92 44.82
CA VAL A 33 32.96 -16.66 45.53
C VAL A 33 31.71 -16.34 46.33
N GLU A 34 31.88 -15.65 47.46
CA GLU A 34 30.76 -15.11 48.21
C GLU A 34 30.12 -13.95 47.42
N SER A 35 28.86 -14.11 47.01
CA SER A 35 28.15 -13.14 46.16
C SER A 35 26.63 -13.28 46.25
N CYS A 36 25.92 -12.26 45.79
CA CYS A 36 24.50 -12.36 45.47
C CYS A 36 24.30 -13.13 44.17
N VAL A 37 23.31 -14.02 44.14
CA VAL A 37 22.95 -14.90 43.03
C VAL A 37 21.53 -14.60 42.61
N CYS A 38 21.30 -14.32 41.33
CA CYS A 38 19.95 -14.11 40.82
C CYS A 38 19.07 -15.34 41.05
N ASP A 39 17.83 -15.11 41.46
CA ASP A 39 16.86 -16.16 41.69
C ASP A 39 16.47 -16.87 40.37
N ASN A 40 15.87 -18.06 40.48
CA ASN A 40 15.43 -18.82 39.30
C ASN A 40 14.48 -17.99 38.42
N GLY A 41 14.77 -17.95 37.11
CA GLY A 41 14.03 -17.13 36.14
C GLY A 41 14.62 -15.74 35.91
N TYR A 42 15.60 -15.33 36.72
CA TYR A 42 16.32 -14.06 36.60
C TYR A 42 17.77 -14.29 36.17
N VAL A 43 18.33 -13.31 35.46
CA VAL A 43 19.73 -13.29 35.04
C VAL A 43 20.35 -11.93 35.32
N LEU A 44 21.67 -11.90 35.46
CA LEU A 44 22.38 -10.68 35.78
C LEU A 44 22.50 -9.77 34.54
N SER A 45 22.04 -8.53 34.67
CA SER A 45 22.22 -7.45 33.69
C SER A 45 22.79 -6.23 34.40
N GLY A 46 24.06 -5.88 34.11
CA GLY A 46 24.79 -4.90 34.90
C GLY A 46 24.89 -5.32 36.37
N ALA A 47 24.30 -4.54 37.28
CA ALA A 47 24.28 -4.80 38.73
C ALA A 47 22.93 -5.36 39.25
N HIS A 48 21.98 -5.65 38.35
CA HIS A 48 20.62 -6.05 38.72
C HIS A 48 20.25 -7.43 38.16
N CYS A 49 19.38 -8.14 38.89
CA CYS A 49 18.77 -9.37 38.41
C CYS A 49 17.45 -9.04 37.73
N VAL A 50 17.40 -9.28 36.42
CA VAL A 50 16.21 -9.02 35.59
C VAL A 50 15.62 -10.33 35.09
N PRO A 51 14.29 -10.40 34.85
CA PRO A 51 13.69 -11.59 34.25
C PRO A 51 14.39 -11.94 32.94
N LEU A 52 14.59 -13.23 32.66
CA LEU A 52 15.23 -13.67 31.41
C LEU A 52 14.48 -13.17 30.15
N SER A 53 13.16 -12.98 30.26
CA SER A 53 12.30 -12.40 29.23
C SER A 53 12.55 -10.91 28.98
N SER A 54 13.23 -10.22 29.88
CA SER A 54 13.52 -8.78 29.82
C SER A 54 14.90 -8.47 29.19
N CYS A 55 15.67 -9.49 28.82
CA CYS A 55 16.99 -9.30 28.23
C CYS A 55 16.90 -8.78 26.77
N GLY A 56 17.61 -7.69 26.48
CA GLY A 56 17.75 -7.13 25.13
C GLY A 56 18.74 -7.89 24.23
N CYS A 57 18.99 -7.34 23.03
CA CYS A 57 19.91 -7.89 22.04
C CYS A 57 21.37 -7.50 22.33
N SER A 58 22.32 -8.37 21.95
CA SER A 58 23.75 -8.03 21.98
C SER A 58 24.35 -8.07 20.58
N LYS A 59 25.03 -7.00 20.17
CA LYS A 59 25.86 -6.96 18.96
C LYS A 59 27.27 -6.50 19.35
N ASP A 60 28.28 -7.28 18.97
CA ASP A 60 29.71 -6.97 19.20
C ASP A 60 30.09 -6.65 20.66
N GLY A 61 29.42 -7.31 21.63
CA GLY A 61 29.70 -7.14 23.06
C GLY A 61 28.97 -5.99 23.76
N SER A 62 28.23 -5.17 23.01
CA SER A 62 27.37 -4.11 23.55
C SER A 62 25.95 -4.62 23.76
N LEU A 63 25.41 -4.39 24.96
CA LEU A 63 24.01 -4.67 25.33
C LEU A 63 23.15 -3.47 24.93
N TYR A 64 22.13 -3.72 24.11
CA TYR A 64 21.16 -2.71 23.70
C TYR A 64 19.85 -2.94 24.46
N GLU A 65 19.35 -1.90 25.12
CA GLU A 65 17.99 -1.92 25.66
C GLU A 65 16.98 -2.06 24.53
N VAL A 66 15.89 -2.76 24.82
CA VAL A 66 14.85 -3.25 23.90
C VAL A 66 14.21 -2.16 23.02
N CYS A 67 14.51 -0.87 23.24
CA CYS A 67 13.91 0.24 22.52
C CYS A 67 14.89 1.28 21.94
N GLN A 68 16.21 1.07 21.94
CA GLN A 68 17.18 2.08 21.46
C GLN A 68 17.90 1.75 20.15
N ILE A 69 17.20 1.13 19.21
CA ILE A 69 17.59 1.15 17.79
C ILE A 69 16.40 1.63 16.94
N LEU A 70 16.52 2.89 16.54
CA LEU A 70 15.97 3.60 15.36
C LEU A 70 14.94 2.85 14.48
N ASP A 71 13.76 3.46 14.37
CA ASP A 71 12.74 3.41 13.30
C ASP A 71 12.15 2.10 12.78
N THR A 72 12.43 0.95 13.40
CA THR A 72 11.63 -0.27 13.16
C THR A 72 11.55 -1.11 14.42
N ILE A 73 10.41 -1.10 15.11
CA ILE A 73 10.11 -2.03 16.20
C ILE A 73 9.19 -3.11 15.65
N ASP A 74 9.74 -4.32 15.47
CA ASP A 74 9.23 -5.53 16.12
C ASP A 74 10.15 -6.72 15.78
N ASP A 75 11.23 -6.84 16.55
CA ASP A 75 11.99 -8.09 16.71
C ASP A 75 11.88 -8.58 18.17
N CYS A 76 10.66 -8.47 18.72
CA CYS A 76 10.35 -8.85 20.09
C CYS A 76 9.45 -10.10 20.09
N ASN A 77 9.95 -11.23 19.56
CA ASN A 77 9.48 -12.58 19.90
C ASN A 77 10.33 -13.74 19.35
N ILE A 78 11.66 -13.68 19.42
CA ILE A 78 12.50 -14.85 19.14
C ILE A 78 13.19 -15.36 20.41
N LYS A 79 12.40 -15.92 21.34
CA LYS A 79 12.88 -16.89 22.35
C LYS A 79 11.84 -17.95 22.71
N GLN A 80 11.08 -18.46 21.73
CA GLN A 80 10.23 -19.64 21.97
C GLN A 80 10.38 -20.82 21.00
N LEU A 81 11.40 -20.85 20.15
CA LEU A 81 11.76 -22.08 19.45
C LEU A 81 13.24 -22.36 19.69
N GLY A 82 13.52 -23.51 20.30
CA GLY A 82 14.86 -23.99 20.64
C GLY A 82 15.71 -24.34 19.42
N HIS A 83 15.96 -23.38 18.53
CA HIS A 83 17.01 -23.48 17.54
C HIS A 83 18.30 -22.96 18.14
N VAL A 84 19.06 -23.93 18.65
CA VAL A 84 20.51 -23.95 18.78
C VAL A 84 21.18 -22.94 17.84
N ARG A 85 22.14 -22.18 18.39
CA ARG A 85 23.19 -21.47 17.65
C ARG A 85 23.68 -22.32 16.46
N GLN A 86 23.13 -22.10 15.29
CA GLN A 86 23.86 -22.30 14.05
C GLN A 86 24.19 -20.91 13.52
N ARG A 87 25.44 -20.77 13.07
CA ARG A 87 25.96 -19.58 12.41
C ARG A 87 25.11 -19.25 11.17
N GLY A 88 24.00 -18.56 11.35
CA GLY A 88 23.21 -17.98 10.28
C GLY A 88 23.52 -16.49 10.22
N SER A 89 24.57 -16.13 9.47
CA SER A 89 24.65 -14.78 8.90
C SER A 89 23.43 -14.62 7.99
N CYS A 90 22.85 -13.42 7.88
CA CYS A 90 21.85 -13.05 6.86
C CYS A 90 22.34 -13.20 5.39
N ARG A 91 23.41 -13.98 5.16
CA ARG A 91 23.97 -14.34 3.84
C ARG A 91 23.24 -15.49 3.17
N ASP A 92 22.55 -16.33 3.92
CA ASP A 92 21.78 -17.43 3.37
C ASP A 92 20.31 -17.05 3.45
N GLY A 93 19.78 -16.45 2.38
CA GLY A 93 18.38 -16.05 2.25
C GLY A 93 17.44 -17.23 2.52
N VAL A 94 17.02 -17.38 3.77
CA VAL A 94 15.97 -18.31 4.16
C VAL A 94 14.66 -17.71 3.63
N ALA A 95 14.21 -18.22 2.49
CA ALA A 95 12.88 -17.94 1.97
C ALA A 95 11.87 -18.50 2.98
N ASP A 96 11.26 -17.61 3.75
CA ASP A 96 10.12 -17.98 4.55
C ASP A 96 9.01 -18.51 3.62
N SER A 97 8.56 -19.74 3.87
CA SER A 97 7.48 -20.39 3.12
C SER A 97 6.10 -19.74 3.35
N ASN A 98 6.05 -18.63 4.10
CA ASN A 98 4.89 -17.76 4.34
C ASN A 98 4.42 -17.00 3.09
N ARG A 99 4.20 -17.72 1.99
CA ARG A 99 3.49 -17.22 0.83
C ARG A 99 2.05 -16.89 1.21
N CYS A 100 1.64 -15.68 0.83
CA CYS A 100 0.26 -15.27 0.92
C CYS A 100 -0.61 -16.21 0.09
N ARG A 101 -1.78 -16.52 0.63
CA ARG A 101 -2.77 -17.30 -0.09
C ARG A 101 -3.18 -16.48 -1.31
N ALA A 102 -2.82 -16.97 -2.48
CA ALA A 102 -3.28 -16.36 -3.72
C ALA A 102 -4.82 -16.40 -3.75
N CYS A 103 -5.44 -15.29 -4.13
CA CYS A 103 -6.80 -15.31 -4.61
C CYS A 103 -6.86 -16.29 -5.80
N ALA A 104 -7.57 -17.41 -5.66
CA ALA A 104 -7.63 -18.41 -6.73
C ALA A 104 -8.35 -17.84 -7.95
N ASP A 105 -7.62 -17.72 -9.06
CA ASP A 105 -8.11 -17.73 -10.45
C ASP A 105 -9.02 -16.59 -10.99
N GLN A 106 -8.97 -15.37 -10.45
CA GLN A 106 -9.83 -14.28 -10.96
C GLN A 106 -9.17 -13.27 -11.92
N PHE A 107 -7.85 -13.29 -12.09
CA PHE A 107 -7.13 -12.38 -13.01
C PHE A 107 -6.42 -13.11 -14.16
N ARG A 108 -6.79 -14.37 -14.44
CA ARG A 108 -6.25 -15.14 -15.57
C ARG A 108 -7.00 -14.76 -16.87
N PRO A 109 -6.31 -14.51 -18.00
CA PRO A 109 -6.92 -14.46 -19.31
C PRO A 109 -7.78 -15.73 -19.54
N GLY A 110 -9.07 -15.55 -19.77
CA GLY A 110 -10.01 -16.64 -20.10
C GLY A 110 -10.80 -17.25 -18.94
N HIS A 111 -10.51 -16.94 -17.67
CA HIS A 111 -11.34 -17.35 -16.54
C HIS A 111 -12.20 -16.17 -16.07
N ARG A 112 -13.42 -16.07 -16.59
CA ARG A 112 -14.33 -14.95 -16.29
C ARG A 112 -15.12 -15.18 -15.00
N VAL A 113 -14.45 -15.13 -13.85
CA VAL A 113 -15.17 -14.63 -12.67
C VAL A 113 -15.28 -13.13 -12.89
N GLY A 114 -16.49 -12.63 -13.16
CA GLY A 114 -16.66 -11.20 -13.40
C GLY A 114 -16.15 -10.40 -12.21
N THR A 115 -15.28 -9.42 -12.46
CA THR A 115 -14.83 -8.47 -11.45
C THR A 115 -15.43 -7.11 -11.74
N GLY A 116 -16.00 -6.45 -10.73
CA GLY A 116 -16.37 -5.04 -10.79
C GLY A 116 -15.16 -4.19 -10.40
N GLN A 117 -15.04 -3.02 -11.01
CA GLN A 117 -14.05 -2.01 -10.63
C GLN A 117 -14.77 -0.71 -10.29
N CYS A 118 -14.43 -0.15 -9.13
CA CYS A 118 -14.70 1.24 -8.78
C CYS A 118 -13.38 2.00 -8.80
N LYS A 119 -13.43 3.29 -9.13
CA LYS A 119 -12.26 4.17 -9.17
C LYS A 119 -12.58 5.55 -8.63
N ALA A 120 -11.68 6.11 -7.84
CA ALA A 120 -11.58 7.54 -7.63
C ALA A 120 -10.24 8.01 -8.23
N TYR A 121 -10.26 9.07 -9.03
CA TYR A 121 -9.06 9.55 -9.73
C TYR A 121 -9.09 11.06 -9.95
N GLY A 122 -7.90 11.65 -10.08
CA GLY A 122 -7.80 13.09 -10.36
C GLY A 122 -8.29 13.87 -9.15
N ASP A 123 -9.24 14.78 -9.37
CA ASP A 123 -9.46 15.87 -8.43
C ASP A 123 -10.88 15.98 -7.84
N PRO A 124 -11.50 15.01 -7.14
CA PRO A 124 -11.62 13.59 -7.38
C PRO A 124 -12.88 13.29 -8.20
N HIS A 125 -12.70 12.58 -9.31
CA HIS A 125 -13.78 11.96 -10.08
C HIS A 125 -13.99 10.52 -9.63
N TYR A 126 -15.25 10.13 -9.43
CA TYR A 126 -15.63 8.79 -8.99
C TYR A 126 -16.37 8.06 -10.11
N ILE A 127 -16.02 6.79 -10.31
CA ILE A 127 -16.73 5.84 -11.16
C ILE A 127 -17.09 4.63 -10.31
N THR A 128 -18.38 4.39 -10.12
CA THR A 128 -18.90 3.27 -9.31
C THR A 128 -18.72 1.92 -10.01
N PHE A 129 -19.01 0.84 -9.28
CA PHE A 129 -18.94 -0.51 -9.84
C PHE A 129 -19.88 -0.75 -11.02
N ASP A 130 -21.01 -0.03 -11.09
CA ASP A 130 -21.96 -0.12 -12.20
C ASP A 130 -21.78 1.01 -13.23
N ASN A 131 -20.61 1.67 -13.22
CA ASN A 131 -20.18 2.72 -14.16
C ASN A 131 -20.95 4.04 -14.07
N ARG A 132 -21.53 4.35 -12.91
CA ARG A 132 -22.04 5.70 -12.67
C ARG A 132 -20.91 6.64 -12.29
N ARG A 133 -20.94 7.85 -12.86
CA ARG A 133 -20.00 8.91 -12.55
C ARG A 133 -20.55 9.83 -11.46
N HIS A 134 -19.68 10.21 -10.53
CA HIS A 134 -19.90 11.28 -9.57
C HIS A 134 -18.68 12.20 -9.52
N ASP A 135 -18.89 13.50 -9.60
CA ASP A 135 -17.85 14.52 -9.42
C ASP A 135 -18.15 15.28 -8.13
N PHE A 136 -17.19 15.33 -7.21
CA PHE A 136 -17.43 15.86 -5.87
C PHE A 136 -16.13 16.35 -5.21
N GLN A 137 -16.07 17.65 -4.90
CA GLN A 137 -14.88 18.31 -4.33
C GLN A 137 -14.94 18.36 -2.82
N GLY A 138 -14.77 17.21 -2.19
CA GLY A 138 -14.74 17.10 -0.74
C GLY A 138 -13.33 16.88 -0.20
N THR A 139 -13.02 17.48 0.96
CA THR A 139 -11.70 17.41 1.62
C THR A 139 -11.70 16.55 2.90
N CYS A 140 -12.72 15.72 3.08
CA CYS A 140 -12.83 14.80 4.20
C CYS A 140 -12.25 13.40 3.86
N LYS A 141 -12.30 12.51 4.84
CA LYS A 141 -12.25 11.05 4.64
C LYS A 141 -13.63 10.53 4.24
N TYR A 142 -13.68 9.68 3.21
CA TYR A 142 -14.92 9.13 2.67
C TYR A 142 -14.87 7.61 2.59
N VAL A 143 -16.02 6.98 2.87
CA VAL A 143 -16.22 5.54 2.70
C VAL A 143 -16.44 5.23 1.22
N LEU A 144 -15.39 4.74 0.54
CA LEU A 144 -15.49 4.28 -0.85
C LEU A 144 -16.30 3.00 -0.93
N VAL A 145 -15.93 2.00 -0.11
CA VAL A 145 -16.58 0.69 -0.07
C VAL A 145 -16.69 0.22 1.38
N ARG A 146 -17.88 -0.19 1.78
CA ARG A 146 -18.19 -0.84 3.04
C ARG A 146 -18.86 -2.19 2.76
N HIS A 147 -18.30 -3.22 3.37
CA HIS A 147 -18.83 -4.59 3.44
C HIS A 147 -18.91 -5.01 4.92
N ALA A 148 -19.53 -6.15 5.22
CA ALA A 148 -19.56 -6.69 6.58
C ALA A 148 -18.15 -7.04 7.12
N ASP A 149 -17.23 -7.42 6.23
CA ASP A 149 -15.89 -7.92 6.57
C ASP A 149 -14.77 -6.89 6.37
N PHE A 150 -15.04 -5.76 5.70
CA PHE A 150 -14.02 -4.76 5.41
C PHE A 150 -14.58 -3.37 5.11
N THR A 151 -13.74 -2.35 5.28
CA THR A 151 -13.96 -1.00 4.73
C THR A 151 -12.75 -0.55 3.91
N VAL A 152 -13.02 0.22 2.86
CA VAL A 152 -12.04 0.96 2.07
C VAL A 152 -12.45 2.41 2.09
N GLU A 153 -11.58 3.24 2.64
CA GLU A 153 -11.77 4.68 2.81
C GLU A 153 -10.66 5.44 2.09
N ALA A 154 -10.98 6.64 1.62
CA ALA A 154 -10.00 7.53 1.02
C ALA A 154 -10.20 8.93 1.59
N ARG A 155 -9.10 9.57 2.00
CA ARG A 155 -9.13 10.98 2.35
C ARG A 155 -8.62 11.81 1.20
N ASN A 156 -9.37 12.87 0.97
CA ASN A 156 -9.05 13.87 -0.01
C ASN A 156 -8.52 15.11 0.68
N VAL A 157 -7.56 15.78 0.07
CA VAL A 157 -7.02 17.06 0.57
C VAL A 157 -6.79 18.02 -0.59
N HIS A 158 -6.74 19.32 -0.31
CA HIS A 158 -6.17 20.25 -1.27
C HIS A 158 -4.65 20.07 -1.32
N ARG A 159 -4.08 19.95 -2.52
CA ARG A 159 -2.62 20.05 -2.69
C ARG A 159 -2.20 21.51 -2.48
N SER A 160 -1.18 21.73 -1.66
CA SER A 160 -0.72 23.08 -1.35
C SER A 160 -0.10 23.77 -2.57
N GLY A 161 -0.39 25.07 -2.74
CA GLY A 161 0.43 25.97 -3.56
C GLY A 161 -0.14 26.49 -4.88
N LYS A 162 -1.27 25.98 -5.42
CA LYS A 162 -1.81 26.48 -6.72
C LYS A 162 -3.33 26.67 -6.79
N SER A 163 -4.12 25.79 -6.19
CA SER A 163 -5.58 25.91 -6.19
C SER A 163 -6.19 25.21 -4.97
N GLN A 164 -7.22 25.82 -4.40
CA GLN A 164 -8.09 25.20 -3.40
C GLN A 164 -9.45 24.84 -4.03
N ARG A 165 -9.57 24.88 -5.36
CA ARG A 165 -10.85 24.58 -6.03
C ARG A 165 -11.17 23.09 -6.06
N VAL A 166 -10.17 22.24 -5.89
CA VAL A 166 -10.30 20.80 -6.11
C VAL A 166 -9.49 20.00 -5.11
N ALA A 167 -9.91 18.76 -4.86
CA ALA A 167 -9.35 17.90 -3.81
C ALA A 167 -8.81 16.59 -4.39
N PHE A 168 -7.73 16.05 -3.84
CA PHE A 168 -7.06 14.85 -4.36
C PHE A 168 -6.94 13.78 -3.28
N CYS A 169 -7.02 12.51 -3.68
CA CYS A 169 -6.77 11.39 -2.79
C CYS A 169 -5.33 11.41 -2.25
N ASP A 170 -5.18 11.69 -0.95
CA ASP A 170 -3.90 11.74 -0.25
C ASP A 170 -3.57 10.43 0.49
N HIS A 171 -4.60 9.75 0.98
CA HIS A 171 -4.43 8.46 1.62
C HIS A 171 -5.61 7.55 1.46
N VAL A 172 -5.31 6.25 1.53
CA VAL A 172 -6.26 5.15 1.48
C VAL A 172 -6.11 4.34 2.75
N GLU A 173 -7.22 4.10 3.43
CA GLU A 173 -7.30 3.26 4.63
C GLU A 173 -8.12 2.01 4.31
N VAL A 174 -7.60 0.85 4.68
CA VAL A 174 -8.27 -0.44 4.48
C VAL A 174 -8.32 -1.17 5.80
N ASN A 175 -9.52 -1.37 6.32
CA ASN A 175 -9.78 -2.20 7.48
C ASN A 175 -10.26 -3.57 7.01
N VAL A 176 -9.47 -4.63 7.24
CA VAL A 176 -9.80 -6.01 6.83
C VAL A 176 -9.07 -7.04 7.66
N HIS A 177 -9.71 -8.16 8.02
CA HIS A 177 -9.10 -9.24 8.83
C HIS A 177 -8.44 -8.76 10.14
N ASN A 178 -8.99 -7.72 10.78
CA ASN A 178 -8.43 -7.04 11.97
C ASN A 178 -7.09 -6.32 11.72
N TYR A 179 -6.76 -6.03 10.47
CA TYR A 179 -5.66 -5.14 10.10
C TYR A 179 -6.21 -3.80 9.66
N GLU A 180 -5.63 -2.74 10.19
CA GLU A 180 -5.76 -1.38 9.71
C GLU A 180 -4.55 -1.09 8.82
N ILE A 181 -4.78 -0.88 7.53
CA ILE A 181 -3.71 -0.65 6.55
C ILE A 181 -3.85 0.76 6.02
N GLN A 182 -2.84 1.59 6.20
CA GLN A 182 -2.80 2.96 5.71
C GLN A 182 -1.75 3.10 4.60
N LEU A 183 -2.20 3.57 3.44
CA LEU A 183 -1.35 3.95 2.32
C LEU A 183 -1.43 5.47 2.16
N ARG A 184 -0.36 6.19 2.46
CA ARG A 184 -0.26 7.64 2.30
C ARG A 184 0.55 7.98 1.05
N SER A 185 0.25 9.14 0.46
CA SER A 185 1.02 9.73 -0.63
C SER A 185 2.53 9.72 -0.30
N GLY A 186 3.35 9.32 -1.26
CA GLY A 186 4.79 9.12 -1.10
C GLY A 186 5.20 7.82 -0.36
N SER A 187 5.82 7.96 0.81
CA SER A 187 6.56 6.86 1.45
C SER A 187 5.82 6.13 2.57
N GLY A 188 4.71 6.67 3.07
CA GLY A 188 3.99 6.08 4.22
C GLY A 188 3.20 4.84 3.85
N LYS A 189 3.68 3.66 4.23
CA LYS A 189 2.91 2.40 4.18
C LYS A 189 2.91 1.80 5.57
N GLU A 190 1.77 1.84 6.23
CA GLU A 190 1.63 1.46 7.63
C GLU A 190 0.60 0.34 7.79
N VAL A 191 0.87 -0.57 8.71
CA VAL A 191 -0.04 -1.64 9.13
C VAL A 191 -0.13 -1.57 10.65
N ASN A 192 -1.34 -1.31 11.17
CA ASN A 192 -1.63 -1.08 12.59
C ASN A 192 -0.71 0.01 13.20
N GLY A 193 -0.47 1.10 12.46
CA GLY A 193 0.40 2.21 12.88
C GLY A 193 1.91 1.97 12.71
N TYR A 194 2.34 0.80 12.23
CA TYR A 194 3.76 0.47 12.02
C TYR A 194 4.14 0.52 10.55
N ARG A 195 5.21 1.25 10.22
CA ARG A 195 5.75 1.27 8.86
C ARG A 195 6.22 -0.11 8.42
N ARG A 196 5.93 -0.49 7.18
CA ARG A 196 6.34 -1.77 6.60
C ARG A 196 7.09 -1.61 5.29
N SER A 197 8.11 -2.43 5.09
CA SER A 197 8.78 -2.58 3.78
C SER A 197 8.03 -3.58 2.92
N LEU A 198 7.79 -3.22 1.67
CA LEU A 198 7.07 -4.08 0.72
C LEU A 198 8.01 -5.07 0.03
N PRO A 199 7.53 -6.30 -0.26
CA PRO A 199 6.17 -6.79 -0.02
C PRO A 199 5.94 -7.29 1.42
N VAL A 200 4.66 -7.31 1.83
CA VAL A 200 4.19 -7.78 3.15
C VAL A 200 3.10 -8.83 2.94
N CYS A 201 3.08 -9.84 3.80
CA CYS A 201 2.07 -10.88 3.84
C CYS A 201 1.55 -11.08 5.27
N LEU A 202 0.35 -10.58 5.55
CA LEU A 202 -0.25 -10.62 6.88
C LEU A 202 -1.10 -11.88 7.05
N SER A 203 -0.73 -12.73 8.00
CA SER A 203 -1.43 -13.99 8.33
C SER A 203 -1.78 -14.87 7.12
N ARG A 204 -0.99 -14.79 6.04
CA ARG A 204 -1.25 -15.43 4.75
C ARG A 204 -2.58 -15.04 4.09
N LYS A 205 -3.29 -14.02 4.59
CA LYS A 205 -4.60 -13.57 4.12
C LYS A 205 -4.57 -12.24 3.40
N VAL A 206 -3.61 -11.36 3.72
CA VAL A 206 -3.50 -10.03 3.10
C VAL A 206 -2.10 -9.84 2.55
N ALA A 207 -1.99 -9.73 1.23
CA ALA A 207 -0.75 -9.39 0.54
C ALA A 207 -0.73 -7.88 0.25
N ILE A 208 0.37 -7.22 0.58
CA ILE A 208 0.64 -5.83 0.23
C ILE A 208 1.91 -5.82 -0.62
N SER A 209 1.81 -5.37 -1.87
CA SER A 209 2.90 -5.47 -2.84
C SER A 209 2.86 -4.32 -3.84
N ILE A 210 3.95 -4.14 -4.58
CA ILE A 210 4.00 -3.16 -5.68
C ILE A 210 3.67 -3.88 -6.98
N ILE A 211 2.72 -3.30 -7.73
CA ILE A 211 2.31 -3.74 -9.06
C ILE A 211 2.34 -2.54 -10.02
N GLY A 212 3.37 -2.50 -10.87
CA GLY A 212 3.65 -1.34 -11.68
C GLY A 212 3.88 -0.10 -10.83
N LYS A 213 3.10 0.96 -11.06
CA LYS A 213 3.12 2.19 -10.26
C LYS A 213 2.26 2.13 -8.98
N TYR A 214 1.47 1.07 -8.79
CA TYR A 214 0.53 0.98 -7.67
C TYR A 214 1.12 0.20 -6.50
N VAL A 215 0.74 0.60 -5.29
CA VAL A 215 0.71 -0.31 -4.13
C VAL A 215 -0.64 -1.03 -4.16
N GLN A 216 -0.61 -2.36 -4.18
CA GLN A 216 -1.78 -3.23 -4.15
C GLN A 216 -1.91 -3.92 -2.80
N ILE A 217 -3.09 -3.81 -2.22
CA ILE A 217 -3.58 -4.67 -1.13
C ILE A 217 -4.48 -5.73 -1.75
N GLN A 218 -4.18 -7.00 -1.55
CA GLN A 218 -4.96 -8.13 -2.05
C GLN A 218 -5.27 -9.12 -0.94
N THR A 219 -6.54 -9.48 -0.77
CA THR A 219 -6.97 -10.43 0.25
C THR A 219 -7.23 -11.83 -0.30
N ASP A 220 -7.29 -12.81 0.59
CA ASP A 220 -7.68 -14.20 0.30
C ASP A 220 -9.13 -14.34 -0.20
N GLN A 221 -9.99 -13.36 0.06
CA GLN A 221 -11.35 -13.23 -0.49
C GLN A 221 -11.40 -12.39 -1.78
N CYS A 222 -10.24 -12.08 -2.38
CA CYS A 222 -10.10 -11.40 -3.67
C CYS A 222 -10.55 -9.92 -3.67
N LEU A 223 -10.66 -9.26 -2.51
CA LEU A 223 -10.64 -7.79 -2.48
C LEU A 223 -9.28 -7.33 -3.00
N SER A 224 -9.27 -6.39 -3.94
CA SER A 224 -8.04 -5.77 -4.45
C SER A 224 -8.18 -4.25 -4.45
N VAL A 225 -7.35 -3.58 -3.66
CA VAL A 225 -7.24 -2.12 -3.61
C VAL A 225 -5.91 -1.73 -4.22
N LEU A 226 -5.90 -0.84 -5.22
CA LEU A 226 -4.71 -0.30 -5.86
C LEU A 226 -4.66 1.20 -5.63
N TYR A 227 -3.57 1.71 -5.09
CA TYR A 227 -3.33 3.14 -4.92
C TYR A 227 -1.98 3.51 -5.53
N ASP A 228 -1.96 4.55 -6.36
CA ASP A 228 -0.74 5.02 -7.05
C ASP A 228 0.16 5.90 -6.17
N GLY A 229 -0.27 6.22 -4.94
CA GLY A 229 0.47 7.11 -4.06
C GLY A 229 0.35 8.59 -4.44
N ARG A 230 -0.61 8.97 -5.30
CA ARG A 230 -0.70 10.32 -5.85
C ARG A 230 -2.12 10.82 -6.09
N HIS A 231 -2.93 10.13 -6.87
CA HIS A 231 -4.23 10.66 -7.32
C HIS A 231 -5.29 9.61 -7.63
N SER A 232 -4.93 8.33 -7.79
CA SER A 232 -5.86 7.30 -8.21
C SER A 232 -5.90 6.11 -7.24
N VAL A 233 -7.12 5.82 -6.77
CA VAL A 233 -7.46 4.60 -6.04
C VAL A 233 -8.46 3.77 -6.84
N MET A 234 -8.19 2.48 -6.99
CA MET A 234 -9.08 1.51 -7.63
C MET A 234 -9.42 0.39 -6.66
N VAL A 235 -10.71 0.08 -6.54
CA VAL A 235 -11.19 -1.08 -5.78
C VAL A 235 -11.77 -2.08 -6.76
N ARG A 236 -11.29 -3.32 -6.70
CA ARG A 236 -11.78 -4.44 -7.51
C ARG A 236 -12.38 -5.52 -6.61
N LEU A 237 -13.56 -5.99 -6.99
CA LEU A 237 -14.31 -7.01 -6.27
C LEU A 237 -14.83 -8.10 -7.23
N PRO A 238 -14.82 -9.38 -6.84
CA PRO A 238 -15.57 -10.40 -7.56
C PRO A 238 -17.07 -10.18 -7.53
N THR A 239 -17.78 -10.77 -8.49
CA THR A 239 -19.24 -10.83 -8.55
C THR A 239 -19.91 -11.39 -7.30
N SER A 240 -19.19 -12.13 -6.44
CA SER A 240 -19.72 -12.61 -5.16
C SER A 240 -20.10 -11.49 -4.18
N TYR A 241 -19.58 -10.28 -4.40
CA TYR A 241 -19.91 -9.07 -3.64
C TYR A 241 -21.08 -8.26 -4.21
N LYS A 242 -21.68 -8.68 -5.34
CA LYS A 242 -22.79 -7.95 -5.94
C LYS A 242 -23.95 -7.77 -4.97
N GLY A 243 -24.41 -6.53 -4.80
CA GLY A 243 -25.49 -6.17 -3.88
C GLY A 243 -25.17 -6.37 -2.39
N LYS A 244 -23.89 -6.55 -2.02
CA LYS A 244 -23.45 -6.74 -0.63
C LYS A 244 -22.54 -5.62 -0.13
N VAL A 245 -22.26 -4.65 -0.98
CA VAL A 245 -21.43 -3.49 -0.65
C VAL A 245 -22.25 -2.22 -0.70
N SER A 246 -21.72 -1.16 -0.08
CA SER A 246 -22.27 0.20 -0.12
C SER A 246 -21.12 1.20 0.04
N GLY A 247 -21.37 2.48 -0.21
CA GLY A 247 -20.34 3.52 -0.18
C GLY A 247 -20.38 4.38 -1.44
N MET A 248 -19.40 5.26 -1.61
CA MET A 248 -19.28 6.11 -2.79
C MET A 248 -19.08 5.33 -4.11
N CYS A 249 -18.69 4.06 -4.02
CA CYS A 249 -18.58 3.16 -5.17
C CYS A 249 -19.90 2.48 -5.56
N GLY A 250 -21.02 2.88 -4.97
CA GLY A 250 -22.33 2.28 -5.22
C GLY A 250 -22.54 0.93 -4.52
N ASN A 251 -23.57 0.21 -4.94
CA ASN A 251 -23.98 -1.06 -4.32
C ASN A 251 -23.59 -2.32 -5.13
N TYR A 252 -23.03 -2.11 -6.33
CA TYR A 252 -22.58 -3.15 -7.25
C TYR A 252 -23.69 -4.16 -7.62
N ASN A 253 -24.88 -3.70 -7.98
CA ASN A 253 -26.02 -4.56 -8.31
C ASN A 253 -26.29 -4.66 -9.83
N GLY A 254 -25.54 -3.91 -10.65
CA GLY A 254 -25.73 -3.78 -12.09
C GLY A 254 -26.67 -2.65 -12.51
N ARG A 255 -27.06 -1.73 -11.62
CA ARG A 255 -28.04 -0.66 -11.86
C ARG A 255 -27.43 0.71 -11.53
N PRO A 256 -26.82 1.40 -12.51
CA PRO A 256 -26.18 2.68 -12.28
C PRO A 256 -27.13 3.73 -11.65
N ASN A 257 -28.43 3.68 -11.97
CA ASN A 257 -29.41 4.68 -11.52
C ASN A 257 -29.63 4.71 -9.99
N ASP A 258 -29.25 3.66 -9.26
CA ASP A 258 -29.35 3.60 -7.80
C ASP A 258 -27.99 3.66 -7.08
N ASP A 259 -26.89 3.89 -7.79
CA ASP A 259 -25.56 3.93 -7.17
C ASP A 259 -25.36 5.13 -6.23
N ASN A 260 -26.19 6.16 -6.34
CA ASN A 260 -26.20 7.34 -5.48
C ASN A 260 -27.05 7.17 -4.20
N LEU A 261 -27.22 5.93 -3.71
CA LEU A 261 -27.87 5.65 -2.44
C LEU A 261 -27.01 6.13 -1.25
N MET A 262 -27.62 6.91 -0.37
CA MET A 262 -27.05 7.32 0.91
C MET A 262 -27.19 6.19 1.95
N PRO A 263 -26.49 6.24 3.11
CA PRO A 263 -26.58 5.20 4.15
C PRO A 263 -28.01 4.88 4.62
N GLY A 264 -28.94 5.85 4.56
CA GLY A 264 -30.35 5.68 4.90
C GLY A 264 -31.23 5.07 3.79
N GLY A 265 -30.65 4.65 2.67
CA GLY A 265 -31.37 4.05 1.54
C GLY A 265 -32.11 5.05 0.64
N GLN A 266 -31.96 6.34 0.88
CA GLN A 266 -32.48 7.39 0.01
C GLN A 266 -31.50 7.71 -1.11
N VAL A 267 -32.03 7.95 -2.31
CA VAL A 267 -31.25 8.33 -3.48
C VAL A 267 -30.93 9.83 -3.40
N ALA A 268 -29.64 10.19 -3.40
CA ALA A 268 -29.21 11.58 -3.35
C ALA A 268 -29.53 12.33 -4.65
N SER A 269 -30.07 13.55 -4.58
CA SER A 269 -30.40 14.34 -5.77
C SER A 269 -29.19 15.00 -6.45
N THR A 270 -28.07 15.15 -5.73
CA THR A 270 -26.83 15.76 -6.24
C THR A 270 -25.59 14.99 -5.77
N SER A 271 -24.48 15.10 -6.50
CA SER A 271 -23.19 14.52 -6.10
C SER A 271 -22.67 15.11 -4.79
N LEU A 272 -22.96 16.38 -4.50
CA LEU A 272 -22.63 17.03 -3.22
C LEU A 272 -23.34 16.36 -2.04
N LEU A 273 -24.66 16.15 -2.15
CA LEU A 273 -25.44 15.46 -1.12
C LEU A 273 -24.97 14.01 -0.96
N TYR A 274 -24.67 13.35 -2.08
CA TYR A 274 -24.16 11.98 -2.08
C TYR A 274 -22.80 11.87 -1.36
N GLY A 275 -21.81 12.66 -1.76
CA GLY A 275 -20.48 12.66 -1.15
C GLY A 275 -20.51 13.00 0.33
N ASN A 276 -21.26 14.03 0.73
CA ASN A 276 -21.43 14.41 2.14
C ASN A 276 -22.08 13.31 2.99
N SER A 277 -22.96 12.49 2.39
CA SER A 277 -23.61 11.38 3.11
C SER A 277 -22.67 10.21 3.41
N TRP A 278 -21.49 10.16 2.78
CA TRP A 278 -20.50 9.08 2.90
C TRP A 278 -19.20 9.51 3.58
N ILE A 279 -19.20 10.64 4.29
CA ILE A 279 -18.08 11.03 5.17
C ILE A 279 -17.87 9.91 6.21
N ALA A 280 -16.60 9.55 6.42
CA ALA A 280 -16.23 8.51 7.37
C ALA A 280 -16.59 8.94 8.81
N PRO A 281 -17.11 8.04 9.66
CA PRO A 281 -17.60 8.41 10.99
C PRO A 281 -16.55 9.01 11.93
N ASP A 282 -15.28 8.68 11.71
CA ASP A 282 -14.12 9.11 12.49
C ASP A 282 -13.39 10.30 11.85
N ASP A 283 -13.94 10.89 10.78
CA ASP A 283 -13.36 12.09 10.19
C ASP A 283 -13.62 13.32 11.07
N ASP A 284 -12.54 14.02 11.41
CA ASP A 284 -12.53 15.18 12.28
C ASP A 284 -12.35 16.51 11.53
N THR A 285 -12.39 16.49 10.19
CA THR A 285 -12.13 17.68 9.39
C THR A 285 -13.32 18.64 9.36
N PRO A 286 -13.07 19.96 9.35
CA PRO A 286 -14.10 20.92 8.98
C PRO A 286 -14.62 20.60 7.58
N GLN A 287 -15.94 20.47 7.44
CA GLN A 287 -16.58 20.17 6.16
C GLN A 287 -16.51 21.41 5.26
N ASP A 288 -15.49 21.49 4.41
CA ASP A 288 -15.41 22.44 3.30
C ASP A 288 -15.56 21.67 1.98
N ASN A 289 -16.82 21.30 1.69
CA ASN A 289 -17.18 20.48 0.54
C ASN A 289 -18.05 21.31 -0.41
N PHE A 290 -17.64 21.44 -1.66
CA PHE A 290 -18.40 22.14 -2.69
C PHE A 290 -18.39 21.37 -4.01
N CYS A 291 -19.26 21.75 -4.94
CA CYS A 291 -19.06 21.40 -6.35
C CYS A 291 -18.38 22.61 -6.98
N ALA A 292 -17.11 22.49 -7.37
CA ALA A 292 -16.48 23.55 -8.14
C ALA A 292 -17.18 23.63 -9.52
N THR A 293 -17.89 24.72 -9.76
CA THR A 293 -18.61 24.99 -11.02
C THR A 293 -17.92 26.04 -11.89
N ASP A 294 -16.76 26.54 -11.46
CA ASP A 294 -16.13 27.74 -12.01
C ASP A 294 -15.13 27.45 -13.14
N ILE A 295 -15.61 26.78 -14.19
CA ILE A 295 -14.89 26.74 -15.48
C ILE A 295 -15.66 27.54 -16.54
N THR A 296 -14.97 28.42 -17.24
CA THR A 296 -15.55 29.31 -18.26
C THR A 296 -15.42 28.71 -19.66
N GLY A 297 -16.20 29.21 -20.62
CA GLY A 297 -16.02 28.85 -22.03
C GLY A 297 -14.62 29.19 -22.57
N GLY A 298 -13.92 30.17 -21.98
CA GLY A 298 -12.53 30.47 -22.31
C GLY A 298 -11.56 29.38 -21.86
N ASP A 299 -11.77 28.81 -20.68
CA ASP A 299 -10.96 27.69 -20.18
C ASP A 299 -11.09 26.46 -21.08
N TRP A 300 -12.30 26.18 -21.55
CA TRP A 300 -12.55 25.13 -22.53
C TRP A 300 -11.72 25.33 -23.80
N GLN A 301 -11.67 26.55 -24.32
CA GLN A 301 -10.90 26.85 -25.54
C GLN A 301 -9.40 26.61 -25.36
N LEU A 302 -8.85 26.84 -24.17
CA LEU A 302 -7.42 26.67 -23.90
C LEU A 302 -7.01 25.20 -23.85
N TYR A 303 -7.83 24.31 -23.28
CA TYR A 303 -7.41 22.93 -22.97
C TYR A 303 -8.07 21.84 -23.81
N GLN A 304 -9.09 22.16 -24.62
CA GLN A 304 -9.75 21.17 -25.49
C GLN A 304 -8.93 20.69 -26.69
N GLY A 305 -7.81 21.36 -27.00
CA GLY A 305 -6.96 21.07 -28.15
C GLY A 305 -6.24 19.70 -28.10
N PRO A 306 -5.79 19.15 -29.24
CA PRO A 306 -5.13 17.83 -29.33
C PRO A 306 -3.75 17.77 -28.66
N ASP A 307 -3.11 18.92 -28.43
CA ASP A 307 -1.89 19.06 -27.66
C ASP A 307 -2.13 18.97 -26.14
N LYS A 308 -3.39 19.10 -25.69
CA LYS A 308 -3.85 18.96 -24.30
C LYS A 308 -4.85 17.81 -24.17
N CYS A 309 -6.05 18.06 -23.65
CA CYS A 309 -7.06 17.06 -23.34
C CYS A 309 -7.69 16.43 -24.58
N GLY A 310 -7.71 17.15 -25.70
CA GLY A 310 -8.19 16.64 -26.99
C GLY A 310 -7.42 15.41 -27.49
N LEU A 311 -6.22 15.14 -26.94
CA LEU A 311 -5.46 13.92 -27.24
C LEU A 311 -6.27 12.64 -26.98
N LEU A 312 -7.12 12.64 -25.94
CA LEU A 312 -7.99 11.50 -25.58
C LEU A 312 -8.99 11.14 -26.68
N ARG A 313 -9.37 12.12 -27.51
CA ARG A 313 -10.38 11.99 -28.57
C ARG A 313 -9.78 11.90 -29.97
N LEU A 314 -8.46 12.01 -30.09
CA LEU A 314 -7.78 12.07 -31.37
C LEU A 314 -7.77 10.69 -32.03
N GLN A 315 -8.56 10.52 -33.10
CA GLN A 315 -8.73 9.24 -33.81
C GLN A 315 -7.42 8.68 -34.38
N ASN A 316 -6.48 9.55 -34.75
CA ASN A 316 -5.14 9.18 -35.23
C ASN A 316 -4.06 9.34 -34.16
N GLY A 317 -4.45 9.41 -32.88
CA GLY A 317 -3.56 9.59 -31.74
C GLY A 317 -3.10 8.28 -31.08
N PRO A 318 -2.33 8.38 -29.97
CA PRO A 318 -1.84 7.21 -29.24
C PRO A 318 -2.97 6.35 -28.67
N PHE A 319 -4.09 6.98 -28.32
CA PHE A 319 -5.26 6.33 -27.75
C PHE A 319 -6.26 5.78 -28.77
N ARG A 320 -5.94 5.75 -30.08
CA ARG A 320 -6.88 5.31 -31.14
C ARG A 320 -7.54 3.95 -30.87
N THR A 321 -6.77 3.01 -30.34
CA THR A 321 -7.23 1.65 -29.99
C THR A 321 -8.09 1.65 -28.75
N CYS A 322 -7.88 2.59 -27.82
CA CYS A 322 -8.70 2.78 -26.63
C CYS A 322 -10.10 3.29 -26.96
N ILE A 323 -10.22 4.23 -27.91
CA ILE A 323 -11.52 4.82 -28.28
C ILE A 323 -12.52 3.76 -28.72
N SER A 324 -12.06 2.65 -29.30
CA SER A 324 -12.90 1.53 -29.75
C SER A 324 -13.47 0.67 -28.61
N VAL A 325 -12.84 0.68 -27.43
CA VAL A 325 -13.22 -0.16 -26.28
C VAL A 325 -13.72 0.65 -25.08
N LEU A 326 -13.38 1.94 -25.01
CA LEU A 326 -13.71 2.83 -23.91
C LEU A 326 -13.96 4.25 -24.43
N ASN A 327 -15.18 4.76 -24.19
CA ASN A 327 -15.56 6.12 -24.59
C ASN A 327 -14.73 7.18 -23.83
N PRO A 328 -13.99 8.07 -24.53
CA PRO A 328 -13.14 9.07 -23.88
C PRO A 328 -13.90 10.32 -23.38
N ALA A 329 -15.20 10.46 -23.67
CA ALA A 329 -15.93 11.72 -23.42
C ALA A 329 -15.81 12.23 -21.98
N THR A 330 -16.03 11.36 -20.99
CA THR A 330 -15.99 11.75 -19.58
C THR A 330 -14.57 12.13 -19.13
N TYR A 331 -13.55 11.37 -19.55
CA TYR A 331 -12.15 11.66 -19.25
C TYR A 331 -11.69 12.96 -19.91
N PHE A 332 -12.20 13.27 -21.11
CA PHE A 332 -11.94 14.53 -21.78
C PHE A 332 -12.53 15.71 -21.01
N GLU A 333 -13.78 15.61 -20.56
CA GLU A 333 -14.44 16.65 -19.75
C GLU A 333 -13.72 16.87 -18.42
N SER A 334 -13.36 15.79 -17.72
CA SER A 334 -12.50 15.82 -16.53
C SER A 334 -11.19 16.54 -16.80
N CYS A 335 -10.42 16.08 -17.80
CA CYS A 335 -9.15 16.71 -18.12
C CYS A 335 -9.24 18.23 -18.34
N VAL A 336 -10.25 18.70 -19.07
CA VAL A 336 -10.42 20.14 -19.32
C VAL A 336 -10.76 20.87 -18.03
N PHE A 337 -11.63 20.28 -17.20
CA PHE A 337 -12.00 20.82 -15.90
C PHE A 337 -10.79 20.94 -14.97
N ASP A 338 -10.03 19.86 -14.77
CA ASP A 338 -8.90 19.82 -13.84
C ASP A 338 -7.80 20.79 -14.28
N MET A 339 -7.47 20.79 -15.59
CA MET A 339 -6.52 21.74 -16.18
C MET A 339 -6.96 23.19 -15.91
N ALA A 340 -8.25 23.51 -16.05
CA ALA A 340 -8.76 24.85 -15.75
C ALA A 340 -8.70 25.17 -14.26
N ALA A 341 -9.15 24.24 -13.41
CA ALA A 341 -9.18 24.38 -11.96
C ALA A 341 -7.77 24.57 -11.36
N TYR A 342 -6.75 24.03 -12.02
CA TYR A 342 -5.33 24.12 -11.66
C TYR A 342 -4.51 25.05 -12.57
N ARG A 343 -5.16 25.93 -13.33
CA ARG A 343 -4.52 27.01 -14.12
C ARG A 343 -3.47 26.49 -15.13
N GLY A 344 -3.77 25.38 -15.77
CA GLY A 344 -2.98 24.78 -16.85
C GLY A 344 -1.81 23.92 -16.38
N ASP A 345 -1.82 23.46 -15.12
CA ASP A 345 -0.78 22.57 -14.61
C ASP A 345 -0.74 21.25 -15.38
N GLU A 346 0.39 20.95 -16.02
CA GLU A 346 0.59 19.74 -16.83
C GLU A 346 0.42 18.44 -16.04
N ASP A 347 0.61 18.48 -14.71
CA ASP A 347 0.32 17.33 -13.88
C ASP A 347 -1.14 16.88 -14.00
N MET A 348 -2.09 17.81 -14.13
CA MET A 348 -3.51 17.49 -14.30
C MET A 348 -3.80 16.82 -15.64
N LEU A 349 -3.13 17.27 -16.71
CA LEU A 349 -3.18 16.61 -18.00
C LEU A 349 -2.67 15.18 -17.87
N CYS A 350 -1.49 15.00 -17.28
CA CYS A 350 -0.87 13.69 -17.17
C CYS A 350 -1.70 12.72 -16.32
N GLU A 351 -2.24 13.16 -15.20
CA GLU A 351 -3.10 12.35 -14.32
C GLU A 351 -4.40 11.90 -15.05
N ASN A 352 -5.01 12.77 -15.85
CA ASN A 352 -6.19 12.40 -16.63
C ASN A 352 -5.89 11.46 -17.81
N LEU A 353 -4.79 11.70 -18.54
CA LEU A 353 -4.33 10.81 -19.61
C LEU A 353 -3.97 9.42 -19.05
N GLU A 354 -3.35 9.40 -17.87
CA GLU A 354 -3.00 8.21 -17.13
C GLU A 354 -4.23 7.41 -16.72
N ALA A 355 -5.23 8.07 -16.13
CA ALA A 355 -6.48 7.43 -15.72
C ALA A 355 -7.18 6.74 -16.90
N TYR A 356 -7.28 7.40 -18.06
CA TYR A 356 -7.86 6.81 -19.27
C TYR A 356 -7.02 5.65 -19.82
N SER A 357 -5.68 5.78 -19.78
CA SER A 357 -4.75 4.75 -20.21
C SER A 357 -4.92 3.45 -19.44
N ASP A 358 -5.08 3.53 -18.12
CA ASP A 358 -5.24 2.36 -17.26
C ASP A 358 -6.58 1.66 -17.48
N ASP A 359 -7.66 2.42 -17.60
CA ASP A 359 -9.00 1.85 -17.81
C ASP A 359 -9.16 1.32 -19.24
N CYS A 360 -8.54 1.95 -20.24
CA CYS A 360 -8.42 1.38 -21.58
C CYS A 360 -7.75 0.01 -21.55
N ARG A 361 -6.62 -0.12 -20.84
CA ARG A 361 -5.91 -1.39 -20.72
C ARG A 361 -6.76 -2.44 -20.00
N ALA A 362 -7.48 -2.05 -18.95
CA ALA A 362 -8.40 -2.93 -18.24
C ALA A 362 -9.56 -3.41 -19.13
N ALA A 363 -10.02 -2.57 -20.07
CA ALA A 363 -11.01 -2.91 -21.08
C ALA A 363 -10.46 -3.75 -22.26
N GLY A 364 -9.16 -4.10 -22.24
CA GLY A 364 -8.50 -4.88 -23.28
C GLY A 364 -7.97 -4.06 -24.46
N GLY A 365 -7.97 -2.73 -24.35
CA GLY A 365 -7.35 -1.83 -25.33
C GLY A 365 -5.84 -1.70 -25.12
N ASN A 366 -5.17 -1.08 -26.10
CA ASN A 366 -3.75 -0.74 -26.01
C ASN A 366 -3.62 0.80 -25.97
N PRO A 367 -3.11 1.41 -24.89
CA PRO A 367 -3.00 2.87 -24.79
C PRO A 367 -1.88 3.51 -25.61
N GLY A 368 -1.13 2.75 -26.42
CA GLY A 368 -0.08 3.29 -27.29
C GLY A 368 1.03 4.01 -26.51
N GLY A 369 1.96 4.63 -27.23
CA GLY A 369 3.04 5.45 -26.64
C GLY A 369 2.57 6.85 -26.30
N TRP A 370 1.64 7.00 -25.35
CA TRP A 370 1.08 8.31 -24.97
C TRP A 370 2.04 9.15 -24.10
N ARG A 371 2.95 8.51 -23.36
CA ARG A 371 4.06 9.17 -22.67
C ARG A 371 5.26 9.34 -23.59
N THR A 372 5.93 10.47 -23.48
CA THR A 372 7.21 10.74 -24.15
C THR A 372 8.18 11.39 -23.17
N ALA A 373 9.47 11.48 -23.53
CA ALA A 373 10.47 12.13 -22.68
C ALA A 373 10.08 13.59 -22.31
N ASN A 374 9.34 14.28 -23.19
CA ASN A 374 8.95 15.68 -23.01
C ASN A 374 7.47 15.86 -22.66
N ARG A 375 6.69 14.77 -22.52
CA ARG A 375 5.26 14.83 -22.20
C ARG A 375 4.88 13.69 -21.28
N CYS A 376 4.50 14.04 -20.06
CA CYS A 376 4.10 13.11 -19.01
C CYS A 376 5.12 11.97 -18.78
N PRO A 377 6.43 12.27 -18.64
CA PRO A 377 7.41 11.22 -18.36
C PRO A 377 7.05 10.52 -17.04
N LEU A 378 7.31 9.22 -16.98
CA LEU A 378 7.23 8.44 -15.74
C LEU A 378 8.66 8.17 -15.25
N PRO A 379 9.17 8.94 -14.26
CA PRO A 379 10.52 8.77 -13.78
C PRO A 379 10.68 7.41 -13.11
N CYS A 380 11.70 6.67 -13.51
CA CYS A 380 12.02 5.38 -12.93
C CYS A 380 13.23 5.48 -11.98
N PRO A 381 13.23 4.71 -10.87
CA PRO A 381 14.36 4.71 -9.95
C PRO A 381 15.64 4.23 -10.65
N PRO A 382 16.83 4.54 -10.09
CA PRO A 382 18.08 4.01 -10.62
C PRO A 382 18.03 2.49 -10.82
N HIS A 383 18.67 2.03 -11.89
CA HIS A 383 18.70 0.61 -12.30
C HIS A 383 17.33 0.05 -12.72
N SER A 384 16.50 0.88 -13.34
CA SER A 384 15.23 0.46 -13.91
C SER A 384 14.84 1.31 -15.11
N GLN A 385 13.95 0.77 -15.93
CA GLN A 385 13.51 1.39 -17.18
C GLN A 385 11.99 1.41 -17.29
N TYR A 386 11.47 2.47 -17.88
CA TYR A 386 10.05 2.60 -18.16
C TYR A 386 9.59 1.52 -19.13
N ASN A 387 8.49 0.85 -18.80
CA ASN A 387 7.82 -0.10 -19.67
C ASN A 387 6.30 0.13 -19.62
N PHE A 388 5.73 0.45 -20.78
CA PHE A 388 4.28 0.68 -20.93
C PHE A 388 3.43 -0.59 -20.71
N CYS A 389 4.05 -1.78 -20.73
CA CYS A 389 3.41 -3.08 -20.57
C CYS A 389 4.41 -4.06 -19.90
N GLY A 390 4.78 -3.75 -18.65
CA GLY A 390 5.63 -4.62 -17.83
C GLY A 390 4.84 -5.70 -17.10
N SER A 391 5.58 -6.64 -16.48
CA SER A 391 4.98 -7.73 -15.71
C SER A 391 4.21 -7.21 -14.49
N ALA A 392 2.98 -7.69 -14.32
CA ALA A 392 2.19 -7.50 -13.09
C ALA A 392 2.68 -8.34 -11.91
N CYS A 393 3.72 -9.17 -12.10
CA CYS A 393 4.39 -9.95 -11.09
C CYS A 393 5.90 -9.67 -11.19
N PRO A 394 6.39 -8.52 -10.71
CA PRO A 394 7.80 -8.17 -10.81
C PRO A 394 8.67 -9.09 -9.94
N LEU A 395 9.94 -9.23 -10.31
CA LEU A 395 10.95 -9.87 -9.47
C LEU A 395 11.21 -8.99 -8.24
N THR A 396 11.04 -9.54 -7.04
CA THR A 396 11.29 -8.82 -5.78
C THR A 396 12.28 -9.58 -4.91
N CYS A 397 12.85 -8.90 -3.90
CA CYS A 397 13.73 -9.57 -2.93
C CYS A 397 13.02 -10.69 -2.14
N ALA A 398 11.73 -10.53 -1.84
CA ALA A 398 10.95 -11.55 -1.14
C ALA A 398 10.45 -12.67 -2.08
N GLU A 399 10.29 -12.39 -3.38
CA GLU A 399 9.91 -13.37 -4.39
C GLU A 399 10.91 -13.39 -5.57
N PRO A 400 12.10 -13.98 -5.38
CA PRO A 400 13.13 -14.00 -6.41
C PRO A 400 12.83 -14.96 -7.57
N ASN A 401 11.83 -15.84 -7.40
CA ASN A 401 11.37 -16.81 -8.40
C ASN A 401 9.82 -16.77 -8.51
N PRO A 402 9.24 -15.73 -9.16
CA PRO A 402 7.80 -15.63 -9.34
C PRO A 402 7.31 -16.74 -10.26
N ARG A 403 6.08 -17.22 -10.02
CA ARG A 403 5.41 -18.12 -10.96
C ARG A 403 5.16 -17.40 -12.29
N PRO A 404 4.96 -18.12 -13.41
CA PRO A 404 4.51 -17.51 -14.66
C PRO A 404 3.34 -16.56 -14.40
N CYS A 405 3.53 -15.29 -14.76
CA CYS A 405 2.56 -14.23 -14.48
C CYS A 405 1.48 -14.25 -15.56
N ASN A 406 0.36 -14.89 -15.28
CA ASN A 406 -0.80 -14.91 -16.17
C ASN A 406 -1.71 -13.70 -15.93
N ARG A 407 -1.19 -12.54 -15.53
CA ARG A 407 -1.96 -11.31 -15.33
C ARG A 407 -1.78 -10.40 -16.52
N MET A 408 -2.75 -9.53 -16.81
CA MET A 408 -2.56 -8.45 -17.78
C MET A 408 -1.36 -7.59 -17.37
N CYS A 409 -0.58 -7.14 -18.34
CA CYS A 409 0.55 -6.28 -18.08
C CYS A 409 0.10 -4.94 -17.46
N VAL A 410 1.03 -4.26 -16.80
CA VAL A 410 0.79 -2.95 -16.18
C VAL A 410 1.88 -1.97 -16.62
N GLU A 411 1.53 -0.69 -16.68
CA GLU A 411 2.54 0.36 -16.82
C GLU A 411 3.45 0.35 -15.58
N SER A 412 4.77 0.29 -15.78
CA SER A 412 5.71 0.01 -14.69
C SER A 412 7.12 0.53 -14.97
N CYS A 413 7.92 0.67 -13.91
CA CYS A 413 9.37 0.66 -14.00
C CYS A 413 9.88 -0.75 -13.78
N VAL A 414 10.60 -1.30 -14.76
CA VAL A 414 11.15 -2.66 -14.72
C VAL A 414 12.62 -2.58 -14.37
N CYS A 415 13.04 -3.29 -13.31
CA CYS A 415 14.45 -3.35 -12.91
C CYS A 415 15.32 -3.92 -14.03
N ASP A 416 16.52 -3.36 -14.17
CA ASP A 416 17.53 -3.84 -15.11
C ASP A 416 17.99 -5.27 -14.76
N GLN A 417 18.60 -5.95 -15.73
CA GLN A 417 19.14 -7.30 -15.53
C GLN A 417 20.13 -7.34 -14.35
N GLY A 418 19.91 -8.26 -13.41
CA GLY A 418 20.71 -8.41 -12.19
C GLY A 418 20.17 -7.65 -10.97
N TYR A 419 19.17 -6.79 -11.17
CA TYR A 419 18.50 -6.04 -10.11
C TYR A 419 17.10 -6.62 -9.83
N VAL A 420 16.63 -6.45 -8.60
CA VAL A 420 15.30 -6.86 -8.15
C VAL A 420 14.66 -5.75 -7.31
N LEU A 421 13.33 -5.74 -7.27
CA LEU A 421 12.56 -4.73 -6.56
C LEU A 421 12.62 -4.96 -5.03
N SER A 422 12.97 -3.92 -4.29
CA SER A 422 12.97 -3.88 -2.82
C SER A 422 12.25 -2.61 -2.38
N GLY A 423 11.00 -2.72 -1.90
CA GLY A 423 10.13 -1.55 -1.83
C GLY A 423 9.99 -0.91 -3.22
N SER A 424 10.22 0.39 -3.34
CA SER A 424 10.10 1.15 -4.59
C SER A 424 11.43 1.33 -5.35
N THR A 425 12.49 0.62 -4.99
CA THR A 425 13.82 0.76 -5.61
C THR A 425 14.34 -0.57 -6.16
N CYS A 426 15.18 -0.49 -7.19
CA CYS A 426 15.85 -1.65 -7.77
C CYS A 426 17.26 -1.77 -7.17
N ILE A 427 17.52 -2.89 -6.50
CA ILE A 427 18.81 -3.17 -5.85
C ILE A 427 19.44 -4.45 -6.41
N PRO A 428 20.77 -4.62 -6.33
CA PRO A 428 21.40 -5.88 -6.71
C PRO A 428 20.81 -7.04 -5.90
N ARG A 429 20.57 -8.19 -6.54
CA ARG A 429 20.01 -9.37 -5.85
C ARG A 429 20.80 -9.80 -4.62
N SER A 430 22.12 -9.60 -4.63
CA SER A 430 23.01 -9.88 -3.49
C SER A 430 22.82 -8.94 -2.29
N SER A 431 22.12 -7.83 -2.47
CA SER A 431 21.84 -6.81 -1.45
C SER A 431 20.44 -6.93 -0.86
N CYS A 432 19.68 -7.96 -1.23
CA CYS A 432 18.38 -8.24 -0.63
C CYS A 432 18.51 -8.53 0.86
N GLY A 433 17.53 -8.07 1.64
CA GLY A 433 17.43 -8.42 3.05
C GLY A 433 16.70 -9.74 3.28
N CYS A 434 16.11 -9.90 4.46
CA CYS A 434 15.49 -11.15 4.87
C CYS A 434 13.97 -11.04 4.96
N SER A 435 13.29 -12.21 4.93
CA SER A 435 11.85 -12.29 5.19
C SER A 435 11.60 -13.15 6.42
N SER A 436 10.71 -12.70 7.31
CA SER A 436 10.32 -13.43 8.52
C SER A 436 8.86 -13.13 8.87
N ASN A 437 8.08 -14.19 9.14
CA ASN A 437 6.66 -14.10 9.51
C ASN A 437 5.83 -13.26 8.53
N GLY A 438 6.14 -13.38 7.24
CA GLY A 438 5.46 -12.62 6.17
C GLY A 438 5.86 -11.14 6.05
N ASN A 439 6.82 -10.65 6.85
CA ASN A 439 7.40 -9.32 6.67
C ASN A 439 8.72 -9.40 5.89
N TYR A 440 8.99 -8.42 5.03
CA TYR A 440 10.29 -8.22 4.40
C TYR A 440 11.05 -7.11 5.12
N TYR A 441 12.34 -7.34 5.38
CA TYR A 441 13.25 -6.42 6.06
C TYR A 441 14.40 -6.09 5.11
N GLN A 442 14.61 -4.80 4.84
CA GLN A 442 15.72 -4.33 4.03
C GLN A 442 17.04 -4.40 4.84
N VAL A 443 18.18 -4.54 4.16
CA VAL A 443 19.52 -4.56 4.78
C VAL A 443 19.98 -3.16 5.15
#